data_AF-A0A922YYW4-F1
#
_entry.id   AF-A0A922YYW4-F1
#
_cell.length_a   1.000
_cell.length_b   1.000
_cell.length_c   1.000
_cell.angle_alpha   90.00
_cell.angle_beta   90.00
_cell.angle_gamma   90.00
#
_symmetry.space_group_name_H-M   'P 1'
#
loop_
_entity.id
_entity.type
_entity.pdbx_description
1 polymer ?
#
loop_
_entity_poly.entity_id
_entity_poly.type
_entity_poly.pdbx_seq_one_letter_code
_entity_poly.pdbx_strand_id
1 'polypeptide(L)'
;HRADAHHLDPVVHVGGDGLSPAVKKEVDAALTAHGLVKVRVFSDDRAAREAMLQTLTDELNAAPIQHIGKLLVLWREMPEKVKAADEDRKPGPKDVKVLKFSKRGGQRPEVKVVRVLGNQRLTPGGQVKRAKVVKKSIKKSAQ
;
A
#
# COMPACT_ATOMS: atom_id res chain seq x y z
N HIS A 1 -10.13 -3.17 21.54
CA HIS A 1 -10.65 -4.03 20.46
C HIS A 1 -12.13 -3.84 20.15
N ARG A 2 -13.09 -3.95 21.11
CA ARG A 2 -14.52 -3.76 20.81
C ARG A 2 -14.89 -2.34 20.36
N ALA A 3 -14.44 -1.31 21.08
CA ALA A 3 -14.69 0.10 20.74
C ALA A 3 -14.14 0.45 19.34
N ASP A 4 -12.91 0.01 19.06
CA ASP A 4 -12.21 0.26 17.79
C ASP A 4 -12.97 -0.33 16.60
N ALA A 5 -13.52 -1.55 16.76
CA ALA A 5 -14.25 -2.24 15.71
C ALA A 5 -15.55 -1.52 15.28
N HIS A 6 -16.15 -0.70 16.14
CA HIS A 6 -17.40 0.01 15.79
C HIS A 6 -17.19 1.03 14.66
N HIS A 7 -16.03 1.69 14.61
CA HIS A 7 -15.70 2.69 13.60
C HIS A 7 -15.20 2.12 12.27
N LEU A 8 -14.81 0.84 12.23
CA LEU A 8 -14.36 0.21 10.99
C LEU A 8 -15.52 -0.10 10.05
N ASP A 9 -15.33 0.16 8.77
CA ASP A 9 -16.21 -0.36 7.72
C ASP A 9 -15.96 -1.86 7.47
N PRO A 10 -17.00 -2.62 7.07
CA PRO A 10 -16.83 -4.02 6.72
C PRO A 10 -15.95 -4.16 5.46
N VAL A 11 -14.86 -4.91 5.59
CA VAL A 11 -13.90 -5.13 4.49
C VAL A 11 -14.35 -6.28 3.60
N VAL A 12 -14.91 -7.34 4.20
CA VAL A 12 -15.34 -8.55 3.48
C VAL A 12 -16.85 -8.74 3.59
N HIS A 13 -17.46 -9.20 2.50
CA HIS A 13 -18.90 -9.40 2.37
C HIS A 13 -19.20 -10.85 1.99
N VAL A 14 -20.01 -11.54 2.79
CA VAL A 14 -20.46 -12.92 2.55
C VAL A 14 -21.86 -12.89 1.96
N GLY A 15 -21.96 -13.27 0.68
CA GLY A 15 -23.21 -13.34 -0.07
C GLY A 15 -24.06 -14.57 0.25
N GLY A 16 -25.02 -14.88 -0.64
CA GLY A 16 -25.98 -15.98 -0.48
C GLY A 16 -25.35 -17.37 -0.52
N ASP A 17 -24.21 -17.52 -1.20
CA ASP A 17 -23.46 -18.80 -1.28
C ASP A 17 -22.73 -19.16 0.03
N GLY A 18 -22.77 -18.29 1.04
CA GLY A 18 -22.17 -18.52 2.35
C GLY A 18 -20.64 -18.51 2.33
N LEU A 19 -20.04 -19.34 3.21
CA LEU A 19 -18.59 -19.42 3.39
C LEU A 19 -17.92 -20.23 2.27
N SER A 20 -17.71 -19.59 1.12
CA SER A 20 -16.93 -20.17 0.04
C SER A 20 -15.42 -20.14 0.34
N PRO A 21 -14.61 -21.01 -0.28
CA PRO A 21 -13.15 -20.98 -0.13
C PRO A 21 -12.53 -19.63 -0.52
N ALA A 22 -13.12 -18.94 -1.48
CA ALA A 22 -12.68 -17.61 -1.90
C ALA A 22 -12.88 -16.57 -0.79
N VAL A 23 -14.04 -16.58 -0.14
CA VAL A 23 -14.35 -15.71 1.00
C VAL A 23 -13.41 -15.99 2.16
N LYS A 24 -13.15 -17.26 2.48
CA LYS A 24 -12.20 -17.64 3.55
C LYS A 24 -10.80 -17.07 3.29
N LYS A 25 -10.32 -17.19 2.05
CA LYS A 25 -9.02 -16.64 1.63
C LYS A 25 -8.99 -15.11 1.72
N GLU A 26 -10.09 -14.44 1.39
CA GLU A 26 -10.21 -12.99 1.50
C GLU A 26 -10.20 -12.52 2.97
N VAL A 27 -10.92 -13.22 3.85
CA VAL A 27 -10.90 -12.95 5.30
C VAL A 27 -9.49 -13.15 5.87
N ASP A 28 -8.78 -14.20 5.47
CA ASP A 28 -7.39 -14.44 5.87
C ASP A 28 -6.45 -13.31 5.43
N ALA A 29 -6.58 -12.87 4.18
CA ALA A 29 -5.80 -11.75 3.65
C ALA A 29 -6.10 -10.45 4.41
N ALA A 30 -7.38 -10.19 4.71
CA ALA A 30 -7.80 -9.02 5.47
C ALA A 30 -7.26 -9.05 6.91
N LEU A 31 -7.30 -10.21 7.58
CA LEU A 31 -6.75 -10.39 8.93
C LEU A 31 -5.23 -10.19 8.95
N THR A 32 -4.51 -10.70 7.94
CA THR A 32 -3.06 -10.46 7.79
C THR A 32 -2.74 -8.97 7.57
N ALA A 33 -3.59 -8.28 6.79
CA ALA A 33 -3.34 -6.90 6.41
C ALA A 33 -3.70 -5.88 7.50
N HIS A 34 -4.76 -6.12 8.28
CA HIS A 34 -5.35 -5.15 9.21
C HIS A 34 -5.41 -5.63 10.67
N GLY A 35 -5.27 -6.93 10.93
CA GLY A 35 -5.38 -7.52 12.27
C GLY A 35 -6.82 -7.59 12.78
N LEU A 36 -7.51 -6.45 12.87
CA LEU A 36 -8.91 -6.33 13.27
C LEU A 36 -9.80 -6.12 12.03
N VAL A 37 -10.77 -7.01 11.81
CA VAL A 37 -11.64 -6.96 10.61
C VAL A 37 -13.11 -7.11 10.98
N LYS A 38 -13.95 -6.36 10.27
CA LYS A 38 -15.41 -6.49 10.28
C LYS A 38 -15.85 -7.18 8.98
N VAL A 39 -16.59 -8.27 9.10
CA VAL A 39 -17.13 -9.06 7.99
C VAL A 39 -18.65 -8.94 7.99
N ARG A 40 -19.26 -8.61 6.86
CA ARG A 40 -20.72 -8.49 6.71
C ARG A 40 -21.27 -9.77 6.10
N VAL A 41 -22.20 -10.42 6.79
CA VAL A 41 -22.86 -11.65 6.33
C VAL A 41 -24.32 -11.36 5.99
N PHE A 42 -24.71 -11.60 4.74
CA PHE A 42 -26.07 -11.35 4.25
C PHE A 42 -27.05 -12.51 4.53
N SER A 43 -26.77 -13.33 5.56
CA SER A 43 -27.71 -14.36 6.03
C SER A 43 -28.65 -13.78 7.10
N ASP A 44 -29.92 -14.15 7.06
CA ASP A 44 -30.93 -13.71 8.01
C ASP A 44 -30.99 -14.60 9.27
N ASP A 45 -30.57 -15.87 9.18
CA ASP A 45 -30.51 -16.76 10.33
C ASP A 45 -29.32 -16.43 11.26
N ARG A 46 -29.62 -16.26 12.54
CA ARG A 46 -28.61 -15.99 13.57
C ARG A 46 -27.73 -17.20 13.85
N ALA A 47 -28.31 -18.41 13.89
CA ALA A 47 -27.57 -19.63 14.19
C ALA A 47 -26.54 -19.92 13.08
N ALA A 48 -26.94 -19.76 11.81
CA ALA A 48 -26.03 -19.83 10.68
C ALA A 48 -24.84 -18.85 10.81
N ARG A 49 -25.08 -17.59 11.21
CA ARG A 49 -24.00 -16.60 11.39
C ARG A 49 -23.04 -16.96 12.53
N GLU A 50 -23.55 -17.49 13.63
CA GLU A 50 -22.71 -17.94 14.75
C GLU A 50 -21.88 -19.16 14.36
N ALA A 51 -22.44 -20.12 13.62
CA ALA A 51 -21.69 -21.26 13.08
C ALA A 51 -20.60 -20.82 12.08
N MET A 52 -20.89 -19.83 11.23
CA MET A 52 -19.91 -19.25 10.30
C MET A 52 -18.77 -18.55 11.06
N LEU A 53 -19.08 -17.81 12.14
CA LEU A 53 -18.07 -17.18 12.98
C LEU A 53 -17.13 -18.23 13.58
N GLN A 54 -17.69 -19.29 14.16
CA GLN A 54 -16.91 -20.38 14.76
C GLN A 54 -16.01 -21.07 13.72
N THR A 55 -16.55 -21.36 12.54
CA THR A 55 -15.79 -21.97 11.43
C THR A 55 -14.61 -21.08 11.03
N LEU A 56 -14.82 -19.76 10.92
CA LEU A 56 -13.76 -18.81 10.57
C LEU A 56 -12.69 -18.71 11.67
N THR A 57 -13.07 -18.74 12.94
CA THR A 57 -12.11 -18.67 14.05
C THR A 57 -11.25 -19.93 14.12
N ASP A 58 -11.86 -21.10 13.91
CA ASP A 58 -11.18 -22.40 13.96
C ASP A 58 -10.21 -22.56 12.78
N GLU A 59 -10.62 -22.20 11.57
CA GLU A 59 -9.80 -22.37 10.37
C GLU A 59 -8.68 -21.33 10.23
N LEU A 60 -8.94 -20.07 10.62
CA LEU A 60 -8.00 -18.96 10.40
C LEU A 60 -7.19 -18.59 11.66
N ASN A 61 -7.38 -19.34 12.74
CA ASN A 61 -6.78 -19.11 14.06
C ASN A 61 -6.97 -17.64 14.51
N ALA A 62 -8.22 -17.18 14.40
CA ALA A 62 -8.63 -15.82 14.72
C ALA A 62 -9.50 -15.81 15.97
N ALA A 63 -9.44 -14.74 16.75
CA ALA A 63 -10.27 -14.55 17.93
C ALA A 63 -11.62 -13.92 17.56
N PRO A 64 -12.76 -14.49 18.02
CA PRO A 64 -14.06 -13.84 17.89
C PRO A 64 -14.20 -12.72 18.92
N ILE A 65 -14.45 -11.49 18.48
CA ILE A 65 -14.63 -10.35 19.40
C ILE A 65 -16.11 -10.09 19.68
N GLN A 66 -16.91 -10.03 18.61
CA GLN A 66 -18.31 -9.63 18.69
C GLN A 66 -19.11 -10.06 17.46
N HIS A 67 -20.39 -10.36 17.68
CA HIS A 67 -21.42 -10.53 16.66
C HIS A 67 -22.47 -9.44 16.82
N ILE A 68 -22.64 -8.59 15.81
CA ILE A 68 -23.60 -7.48 15.82
C ILE A 68 -24.52 -7.61 14.61
N GLY A 69 -25.68 -8.25 14.80
CA GLY A 69 -26.66 -8.45 13.72
C GLY A 69 -26.02 -9.20 12.55
N LYS A 70 -25.84 -8.51 11.41
CA LYS A 70 -25.23 -9.04 10.18
C LYS A 70 -23.71 -8.85 10.12
N LEU A 71 -23.07 -8.33 11.17
CA LEU A 71 -21.64 -8.03 11.22
C LEU A 71 -20.93 -8.98 12.20
N LEU A 72 -19.83 -9.55 11.73
CA LEU A 72 -18.91 -10.38 12.51
C LEU A 72 -17.60 -9.62 12.70
N VAL A 73 -17.11 -9.55 13.93
CA VAL A 73 -15.84 -8.89 14.26
C VAL A 73 -14.83 -9.96 14.66
N LEU A 74 -13.74 -10.05 13.90
CA LEU A 74 -12.65 -11.00 14.10
C LEU A 74 -11.33 -10.26 14.29
N TRP A 75 -10.43 -10.85 15.08
CA TRP A 75 -9.09 -10.30 15.29
C TRP A 75 -8.02 -11.37 15.28
N ARG A 76 -6.85 -11.01 14.74
CA ARG A 76 -5.63 -11.82 14.75
C ARG A 76 -4.42 -10.91 14.97
N GLU A 77 -3.39 -11.45 15.63
CA GLU A 77 -2.09 -10.78 15.74
C GLU A 77 -1.49 -10.58 14.34
N MET A 78 -1.03 -9.35 14.06
CA MET A 78 -0.45 -9.04 12.76
C MET A 78 1.02 -9.46 12.73
N PRO A 79 1.47 -10.21 11.71
CA PRO A 79 2.89 -10.40 11.49
C PRO A 79 3.53 -9.05 11.17
N GLU A 80 4.73 -8.81 11.70
CA GLU A 80 5.48 -7.59 11.43
C GLU A 80 5.71 -7.47 9.92
N LYS A 81 5.11 -6.46 9.29
CA LYS A 81 5.26 -6.22 7.85
C LYS A 81 6.68 -5.74 7.59
N VAL A 82 7.58 -6.69 7.31
CA VAL A 82 8.89 -6.39 6.76
C VAL A 82 8.66 -5.70 5.42
N LYS A 83 8.85 -4.38 5.38
CA LYS A 83 8.82 -3.63 4.14
C LYS A 83 9.95 -4.17 3.28
N ALA A 84 9.62 -4.98 2.28
CA ALA A 84 10.57 -5.32 1.24
C ALA A 84 11.04 -3.99 0.63
N ALA A 85 12.29 -3.62 0.89
CA ALA A 85 12.92 -2.55 0.16
C ALA A 85 13.04 -3.06 -1.28
N ASP A 86 12.20 -2.55 -2.18
CA ASP A 86 12.42 -2.74 -3.61
C ASP A 86 13.78 -2.10 -3.95
N GLU A 87 14.82 -2.91 -4.06
CA GLU A 87 16.17 -2.51 -4.52
C GLU A 87 16.11 -1.86 -5.93
N ASP A 88 15.05 -2.15 -6.69
CA ASP A 88 14.77 -1.59 -8.02
C ASP A 88 13.97 -0.27 -8.00
N ARG A 89 13.63 0.27 -6.81
CA ARG A 89 12.87 1.52 -6.70
C ARG A 89 13.71 2.71 -7.17
N LYS A 90 13.52 3.07 -8.45
CA LYS A 90 14.16 4.27 -9.03
C LYS A 90 13.78 5.53 -8.25
N PRO A 91 14.69 6.50 -8.11
CA PRO A 91 14.41 7.76 -7.41
C PRO A 91 13.19 8.45 -8.02
N GLY A 92 12.26 8.87 -7.15
CA GLY A 92 11.10 9.66 -7.57
C GLY A 92 11.50 11.01 -8.18
N PRO A 93 10.52 11.75 -8.74
CA PRO A 93 10.75 13.09 -9.27
C PRO A 93 11.44 14.00 -8.25
N LYS A 94 12.46 14.75 -8.70
CA LYS A 94 13.22 15.69 -7.86
C LYS A 94 13.02 17.11 -8.34
N ASP A 95 12.71 18.03 -7.44
CA ASP A 95 12.66 19.45 -7.73
C ASP A 95 14.04 20.06 -7.49
N VAL A 96 14.64 20.63 -8.54
CA VAL A 96 15.99 21.20 -8.51
C VAL A 96 15.89 22.70 -8.77
N LYS A 97 16.57 23.50 -7.95
CA LYS A 97 16.69 24.95 -8.15
C LYS A 97 17.78 25.24 -9.17
N VAL A 98 17.43 25.93 -10.25
CA VAL A 98 18.33 26.38 -11.31
C VAL A 98 18.48 27.89 -11.20
N LEU A 99 19.72 28.35 -11.03
CA LEU A 99 20.06 29.78 -11.06
C LEU A 99 20.30 30.21 -12.51
N LYS A 100 19.55 31.20 -12.98
CA LYS A 100 19.70 31.79 -14.31
C LYS A 100 20.41 33.14 -14.18
N PHE A 101 21.63 33.21 -14.69
CA PHE A 101 22.42 34.44 -14.71
C PHE A 101 22.10 35.25 -15.98
N SER A 102 21.84 36.55 -15.82
CA SER A 102 21.67 37.46 -16.95
C SER A 102 23.02 37.70 -17.64
N LYS A 103 23.02 37.89 -18.97
CA LYS A 103 24.22 38.26 -19.73
C LYS A 103 24.68 39.70 -19.47
N ARG A 104 23.81 40.54 -18.89
CA ARG A 104 24.12 41.93 -18.52
C ARG A 104 24.61 41.95 -17.07
N GLY A 105 25.82 42.48 -16.85
CA GLY A 105 26.41 42.60 -15.51
C GLY A 105 25.53 43.42 -14.56
N GLY A 106 25.54 43.07 -13.28
CA GLY A 106 24.83 43.80 -12.21
C GLY A 106 23.41 43.35 -11.90
N GLN A 107 22.83 42.43 -12.67
CA GLN A 107 21.49 41.88 -12.39
C GLN A 107 21.56 40.66 -11.45
N ARG A 108 20.64 40.61 -10.47
CA ARG A 108 20.50 39.46 -9.58
C ARG A 108 20.06 38.22 -10.37
N PRO A 109 20.63 37.02 -10.10
CA PRO A 109 20.23 35.80 -10.78
C PRO A 109 18.81 35.40 -10.40
N GLU A 110 18.06 34.88 -11.38
CA GLU A 110 16.70 34.37 -11.19
C GLU A 110 16.76 32.91 -10.73
N VAL A 111 16.08 32.56 -9.62
CA VAL A 111 15.99 31.18 -9.15
C VAL A 111 14.74 30.53 -9.72
N LYS A 112 14.90 29.55 -10.61
CA LYS A 112 13.79 28.77 -11.18
C LYS A 112 13.77 27.36 -10.61
N VAL A 113 12.64 26.92 -10.08
CA VAL A 113 12.44 25.53 -9.67
C VAL A 113 12.06 24.69 -10.87
N VAL A 114 12.77 23.59 -11.10
CA VAL A 114 12.57 22.70 -12.24
C VAL A 114 12.43 21.28 -11.74
N ARG A 115 11.30 20.63 -12.08
CA ARG A 115 11.04 19.23 -11.76
C ARG A 115 11.77 18.31 -12.74
N VAL A 116 12.61 17.43 -12.22
CA VAL A 116 13.35 16.41 -12.98
C VAL A 116 12.73 15.05 -12.69
N LEU A 117 12.20 14.40 -13.72
CA LEU A 117 11.61 13.06 -13.63
C LEU A 117 12.72 11.98 -13.66
N GLY A 118 12.38 10.74 -13.27
CA GLY A 118 13.36 9.64 -13.15
C GLY A 118 14.06 9.25 -14.46
N ASN A 119 13.53 9.63 -15.63
CA ASN A 119 14.14 9.43 -16.95
C ASN A 119 14.83 10.69 -17.51
N GLN A 120 14.94 11.75 -16.70
CA GLN A 120 15.48 13.05 -17.10
C GLN A 120 16.74 13.40 -16.30
N ARG A 121 17.52 14.35 -16.82
CA ARG A 121 18.71 14.93 -16.19
C ARG A 121 18.71 16.44 -16.43
N LEU A 122 19.16 17.19 -15.42
CA LEU A 122 19.50 18.60 -15.56
C LEU A 122 20.90 18.76 -16.18
N THR A 123 21.02 19.57 -17.23
CA THR A 123 22.30 19.95 -17.84
C THR A 123 22.93 21.15 -17.11
N PRO A 124 24.25 21.39 -17.25
CA PRO A 124 24.90 22.57 -16.65
C PRO A 124 24.26 23.91 -17.05
N GLY A 125 23.69 23.99 -18.26
CA GLY A 125 22.95 25.15 -18.74
C GLY A 125 21.50 25.27 -18.23
N GLY A 126 21.10 24.45 -17.25
CA GLY A 126 19.77 24.51 -16.65
C GLY A 126 18.63 23.90 -17.48
N GLN A 127 18.93 23.26 -18.61
CA GLN A 127 17.93 22.55 -19.42
C GLN A 127 17.73 21.12 -18.94
N VAL A 128 16.47 20.67 -18.90
CA VAL A 128 16.10 19.28 -18.65
C VAL A 128 16.18 18.49 -19.95
N LYS A 129 16.96 17.41 -19.96
CA LYS A 129 17.08 16.49 -21.09
C LYS A 129 16.82 15.05 -20.65
N ARG A 130 16.56 14.13 -21.58
CA ARG A 130 16.50 12.69 -21.26
C ARG A 130 17.86 12.22 -20.70
N ALA A 131 17.81 11.31 -19.74
CA ALA A 131 19.01 10.69 -19.19
C ALA A 131 19.78 9.97 -20.31
N LYS A 132 21.08 10.26 -20.43
CA LYS A 132 21.95 9.58 -21.39
C LYS A 132 22.23 8.17 -20.88
N VAL A 133 21.96 7.14 -21.69
CA VAL A 133 22.40 5.77 -21.38
C VAL A 133 23.92 5.76 -21.48
N VAL A 134 24.61 5.65 -20.35
CA VAL A 134 26.07 5.57 -20.30
C VAL A 134 26.45 4.13 -20.64
N LYS A 135 27.07 3.90 -21.80
CA LYS A 135 27.70 2.61 -22.11
C LYS A 135 28.84 2.39 -21.11
N LYS A 136 28.71 1.42 -20.21
CA LYS A 136 29.82 0.99 -19.35
C LYS A 136 30.90 0.36 -20.24
N SER A 137 32.17 0.67 -19.97
CA SER A 137 33.30 0.01 -20.62
C SER A 137 33.32 -1.47 -20.24
N ILE A 138 33.58 -2.34 -21.20
CA ILE A 138 33.67 -3.80 -21.02
C ILE A 138 34.70 -4.16 -19.93
N LYS A 139 35.80 -3.39 -19.82
CA LYS A 139 36.82 -3.57 -18.77
C LYS A 139 36.31 -3.25 -17.35
N LYS A 140 35.23 -2.47 -17.23
CA LYS A 140 34.62 -2.04 -15.95
C LYS A 140 33.38 -2.87 -15.56
N SER A 141 32.92 -3.76 -16.44
CA SER A 141 31.82 -4.69 -16.16
C SER A 141 32.31 -6.11 -15.86
N ALA A 142 33.60 -6.38 -16.02
CA ALA A 142 34.24 -7.69 -15.82
C ALA A 142 35.02 -7.80 -14.50
N GLN A 143 34.84 -6.83 -13.58
CA GLN A 143 35.43 -6.78 -12.25
C GLN A 143 34.32 -6.68 -11.20
#